data_AF-A0A5D4IE03-F1
#
_entry.id   AF-A0A5D4IE03-F1
#
_cell.length_a   1.000
_cell.length_b   1.000
_cell.length_c   1.000
_cell.angle_alpha   90.00
_cell.angle_beta   90.00
_cell.angle_gamma   90.00
#
_symmetry.space_group_name_H-M   'P 1'
#
loop_
_entity.id
_entity.type
_entity.pdbx_description
1 polymer ?
#
loop_
_entity_poly.entity_id
_entity_poly.type
_entity_poly.pdbx_seq_one_letter_code
_entity_poly.pdbx_strand_id
1 'polypeptide(L)'
;MVWDEWEQLKAEAAERHTLQMQLNQVGEDPGGGLGGIRSSKASWTHAGESVGKLAGDARKALSALKHEQSGAAISADVLSGSAQKDVYQSWSKYIARVRDRCVALQGLLEKTGNDQFKNDDAIRAAFNDLAKKYEDTDSGGHDRRAR
;
A
#
# COMPACT_ATOMS: atom_id res chain seq x y z
N MET A 1 -32.67 -20.61 1.15
CA MET A 1 -32.21 -21.10 -0.16
C MET A 1 -31.41 -20.06 -0.94
N VAL A 2 -31.87 -18.82 -1.20
CA VAL A 2 -31.00 -17.77 -1.83
C VAL A 2 -29.90 -17.25 -0.89
N TRP A 3 -30.10 -17.42 0.43
CA TRP A 3 -29.17 -16.96 1.46
C TRP A 3 -27.90 -17.81 1.54
N ASP A 4 -28.02 -19.12 1.27
CA ASP A 4 -26.91 -20.07 1.29
C ASP A 4 -25.93 -19.81 0.13
N GLU A 5 -26.45 -19.42 -1.04
CA GLU A 5 -25.65 -18.99 -2.18
C GLU A 5 -24.89 -17.68 -1.91
N TRP A 6 -25.48 -16.79 -1.10
CA TRP A 6 -24.85 -15.52 -0.72
C TRP A 6 -23.71 -15.71 0.28
N GLU A 7 -23.84 -16.67 1.20
CA GLU A 7 -22.74 -17.09 2.09
C GLU A 7 -21.60 -17.75 1.32
N GLN A 8 -21.92 -18.58 0.32
CA GLN A 8 -20.92 -19.25 -0.51
C GLN A 8 -20.11 -18.26 -1.35
N LEU A 9 -20.76 -17.27 -1.96
CA LEU A 9 -20.09 -16.20 -2.71
C LEU A 9 -19.17 -15.34 -1.82
N LYS A 10 -19.56 -15.09 -0.56
CA LYS A 10 -18.71 -14.39 0.40
C LYS A 10 -17.48 -15.19 0.80
N ALA A 11 -17.66 -16.49 1.07
CA ALA A 11 -16.55 -17.38 1.42
C ALA A 11 -15.54 -17.46 0.27
N GLU A 12 -16.01 -17.63 -0.97
CA GLU A 12 -15.16 -17.68 -2.15
C GLU A 12 -14.42 -16.36 -2.40
N ALA A 13 -15.07 -15.21 -2.18
CA ALA A 13 -14.42 -13.90 -2.28
C ALA A 13 -13.33 -13.71 -1.20
N ALA A 14 -13.57 -14.20 0.02
CA ALA A 14 -12.60 -14.15 1.11
C ALA A 14 -11.38 -15.05 0.82
N GLU A 15 -11.59 -16.26 0.29
CA GLU A 15 -10.51 -17.18 -0.12
C GLU A 15 -9.69 -16.63 -1.30
N ARG A 16 -10.32 -15.97 -2.28
CA ARG A 16 -9.60 -15.30 -3.37
C ARG A 16 -8.76 -14.12 -2.87
N HIS A 17 -9.24 -13.39 -1.87
CA HIS A 17 -8.53 -12.24 -1.29
C HIS A 17 -7.30 -12.66 -0.47
N THR A 18 -7.34 -13.82 0.21
CA THR A 18 -6.17 -14.36 0.94
C THR A 18 -5.09 -14.87 0.00
N LEU A 19 -5.45 -15.37 -1.19
CA LEU A 19 -4.50 -15.86 -2.19
C LEU A 19 -3.81 -14.75 -3.00
N GLN A 20 -4.40 -13.55 -3.12
CA GLN A 20 -3.89 -12.47 -3.98
C GLN A 20 -3.14 -11.34 -3.24
N MET A 21 -3.17 -11.31 -1.91
CA MET A 21 -2.42 -10.36 -1.08
C MET A 21 -1.03 -10.91 -0.74
N GLN A 22 -0.23 -11.27 -1.74
CA GLN A 22 1.22 -11.45 -1.56
C GLN A 22 1.91 -10.12 -1.89
N LEU A 23 2.06 -9.26 -0.88
CA LEU A 23 3.02 -8.16 -0.91
C LEU A 23 4.42 -8.76 -1.03
N ASN A 24 4.88 -8.93 -2.27
CA ASN A 24 6.26 -9.17 -2.71
C ASN A 24 7.17 -9.89 -1.70
N GLN A 25 7.09 -11.23 -1.66
CA GLN A 25 8.19 -12.05 -1.14
C GLN A 25 9.36 -11.92 -2.11
N VAL A 26 10.33 -11.07 -1.78
CA VAL A 26 11.64 -11.04 -2.45
C VAL A 26 12.34 -12.36 -2.14
N GLY A 27 12.86 -13.03 -3.18
CA GLY A 27 13.52 -14.33 -3.07
C GLY A 27 14.64 -14.35 -2.05
N GLU A 28 14.75 -15.48 -1.35
CA GLU A 28 15.77 -15.75 -0.33
C GLU A 28 17.18 -15.61 -0.92
N ASP A 29 17.93 -14.62 -0.44
CA ASP A 29 19.37 -14.49 -0.71
C ASP A 29 20.14 -15.25 0.39
N PRO A 30 20.98 -16.24 0.06
CA PRO A 30 21.69 -17.04 1.05
C PRO A 30 22.90 -16.25 1.57
N GLY A 31 22.67 -15.33 2.51
CA GLY A 31 23.72 -14.58 3.18
C GLY A 31 23.23 -14.03 4.50
N GLY A 32 23.56 -14.73 5.59
CA GLY A 32 23.08 -14.46 6.95
C GLY A 32 23.27 -13.01 7.40
N GLY A 33 22.14 -12.38 7.72
CA GLY A 33 22.00 -11.15 8.48
C GLY A 33 20.51 -10.97 8.73
N LEU A 34 20.12 -10.74 9.99
CA LEU A 34 18.74 -10.54 10.45
C LEU A 34 17.86 -10.01 9.31
N GLY A 35 16.90 -10.81 8.86
CA GLY A 35 16.01 -10.54 7.72
C GLY A 35 15.18 -9.27 7.95
N GLY A 36 15.85 -8.13 7.85
CA GLY A 36 15.26 -6.81 7.91
C GLY A 36 14.73 -6.53 6.52
N ILE A 37 13.43 -6.32 6.43
CA ILE A 37 12.80 -5.74 5.25
C ILE A 37 13.59 -4.48 4.91
N ARG A 38 14.33 -4.51 3.79
CA ARG A 38 15.12 -3.37 3.34
C ARG A 38 14.17 -2.27 2.91
N SER A 39 13.86 -1.37 3.84
CA SER A 39 13.05 -0.19 3.56
C SER A 39 13.82 0.69 2.57
N SER A 40 13.21 0.96 1.42
CA SER A 40 13.80 1.79 0.37
C SER A 40 12.76 2.76 -0.19
N LYS A 41 13.21 3.89 -0.72
CA LYS A 41 12.32 4.84 -1.42
C LYS A 41 11.48 4.15 -2.49
N ALA A 42 12.10 3.27 -3.26
CA ALA A 42 11.43 2.51 -4.31
C ALA A 42 10.32 1.61 -3.76
N SER A 43 10.56 0.92 -2.64
CA SER A 43 9.56 0.07 -1.99
C SER A 43 8.34 0.87 -1.53
N TRP A 44 8.56 2.04 -0.92
CA TRP A 44 7.49 2.94 -0.48
C TRP A 44 6.71 3.54 -1.65
N THR A 45 7.41 3.99 -2.70
CA THR A 45 6.78 4.50 -3.93
C THR A 45 5.94 3.42 -4.59
N HIS A 46 6.46 2.20 -4.74
CA HIS A 46 5.71 1.09 -5.34
C HIS A 46 4.47 0.69 -4.51
N ALA A 47 4.58 0.71 -3.18
CA ALA A 47 3.43 0.52 -2.30
C ALA A 47 2.38 1.64 -2.51
N GLY A 48 2.84 2.90 -2.61
CA GLY A 48 2.00 4.05 -2.92
C GLY A 48 1.26 3.89 -4.25
N GLU A 49 1.97 3.53 -5.32
CA GLU A 49 1.41 3.26 -6.65
C GLU A 49 0.37 2.14 -6.63
N SER A 50 0.65 1.05 -5.90
CA SER A 50 -0.27 -0.09 -5.78
C SER A 50 -1.58 0.30 -5.11
N VAL A 51 -1.52 1.09 -4.03
CA VAL A 51 -2.72 1.61 -3.36
C VAL A 51 -3.41 2.68 -4.22
N GLY A 52 -2.65 3.49 -4.97
CA GLY A 52 -3.19 4.43 -5.94
C GLY A 52 -3.96 3.74 -7.07
N LYS A 53 -3.48 2.59 -7.55
CA LYS A 53 -4.19 1.75 -8.52
C LYS A 53 -5.53 1.27 -7.95
N LEU A 54 -5.55 0.83 -6.69
CA LEU A 54 -6.80 0.43 -6.01
C LEU A 54 -7.78 1.61 -5.91
N ALA A 55 -7.32 2.83 -5.63
CA ALA A 55 -8.16 4.02 -5.69
C ALA A 55 -8.74 4.25 -7.09
N GLY A 56 -7.93 4.06 -8.13
CA GLY A 56 -8.36 4.12 -9.53
C GLY A 56 -9.44 3.09 -9.86
N ASP A 57 -9.27 1.85 -9.41
CA ASP A 57 -10.25 0.78 -9.63
C ASP A 57 -11.56 1.01 -8.85
N ALA A 58 -11.48 1.51 -7.61
CA ALA A 58 -12.65 1.96 -6.85
C ALA A 58 -13.40 3.11 -7.56
N ARG A 59 -12.68 4.05 -8.19
CA ARG A 59 -13.29 5.10 -9.01
C ARG A 59 -14.02 4.53 -10.23
N LYS A 60 -13.42 3.56 -10.93
CA LYS A 60 -14.08 2.89 -12.07
C LYS A 60 -15.34 2.15 -11.62
N ALA A 61 -15.28 1.45 -10.48
CA ALA A 61 -16.43 0.76 -9.91
C ALA A 61 -17.58 1.72 -9.58
N LEU A 62 -17.29 2.91 -9.02
CA LEU A 62 -18.30 3.94 -8.78
C LEU A 62 -18.94 4.45 -10.08
N SER A 63 -18.14 4.67 -11.13
CA SER A 63 -18.65 5.10 -12.43
C SER A 63 -19.57 4.04 -13.05
N ALA A 64 -19.16 2.77 -13.02
CA ALA A 64 -19.98 1.65 -13.47
C ALA A 64 -21.28 1.54 -12.67
N LEU A 65 -21.20 1.56 -11.34
CA LEU A 65 -22.37 1.49 -10.47
C LEU A 65 -23.39 2.61 -10.75
N LYS A 66 -22.91 3.84 -10.98
CA LYS A 66 -23.76 4.98 -11.36
C LYS A 66 -24.39 4.80 -12.74
N HIS A 67 -23.63 4.29 -13.71
CA HIS A 67 -24.11 4.03 -15.07
C HIS A 67 -25.24 2.99 -15.06
N GLU A 68 -25.00 1.84 -14.44
CA GLU A 68 -25.97 0.74 -14.35
C GLU A 68 -27.24 1.15 -13.59
N GLN A 69 -27.10 1.92 -12.51
CA GLN A 69 -28.25 2.42 -11.75
C GLN A 69 -29.11 3.41 -12.56
N SER A 70 -28.51 4.17 -13.47
CA SER A 70 -29.23 5.12 -14.33
C SER A 70 -30.01 4.40 -15.44
N GLY A 71 -29.57 3.20 -15.83
CA GLY A 71 -30.26 2.33 -16.79
C GLY A 71 -31.36 1.47 -16.18
N ALA A 72 -31.34 1.25 -14.86
CA ALA A 72 -32.41 0.58 -14.16
C ALA A 72 -33.59 1.55 -13.96
N ALA A 73 -34.73 1.28 -14.61
CA ALA A 73 -35.99 1.95 -14.29
C ALA A 73 -36.43 1.52 -12.87
N ILE A 74 -35.91 2.22 -11.86
CA ILE A 74 -36.34 2.03 -10.48
C ILE A 74 -37.69 2.70 -10.34
N SER A 75 -38.76 1.96 -10.63
CA SER A 75 -40.08 2.37 -10.18
C SER A 75 -40.08 2.30 -8.66
N ALA A 76 -40.11 3.49 -8.03
CA ALA A 76 -40.21 3.62 -6.58
C ALA A 76 -41.51 3.00 -6.02
N ASP A 77 -42.43 2.65 -6.92
CA ASP A 77 -43.75 2.08 -6.64
C ASP A 77 -43.70 0.58 -6.27
N VAL A 78 -42.53 -0.07 -6.38
CA VAL A 78 -42.33 -1.47 -5.95
C VAL A 78 -41.28 -1.51 -4.83
N LEU A 79 -41.55 -2.28 -3.77
CA LEU A 79 -40.64 -2.43 -2.61
C LEU A 79 -39.21 -2.84 -2.98
N SER A 80 -39.03 -3.60 -4.07
CA SER A 80 -37.70 -3.96 -4.57
C SER A 80 -36.92 -2.76 -5.11
N GLY A 81 -37.60 -1.76 -5.69
CA GLY A 81 -37.00 -0.54 -6.20
C GLY A 81 -36.45 0.37 -5.11
N SER A 82 -37.18 0.55 -4.01
CA SER A 82 -36.69 1.30 -2.84
C SER A 82 -35.50 0.59 -2.18
N ALA A 83 -35.59 -0.73 -1.97
CA ALA A 83 -34.48 -1.53 -1.44
C ALA A 83 -33.22 -1.45 -2.32
N GLN A 84 -33.36 -1.53 -3.66
CA GLN A 84 -32.24 -1.38 -4.58
C GLN A 84 -31.58 0.00 -4.49
N LYS A 85 -32.37 1.07 -4.34
CA LYS A 85 -31.85 2.43 -4.17
C LYS A 85 -31.03 2.57 -2.89
N ASP A 86 -31.51 2.02 -1.79
CA ASP A 86 -30.82 2.07 -0.50
C ASP A 86 -29.48 1.31 -0.54
N VAL A 87 -29.47 0.11 -1.14
CA VAL A 87 -28.26 -0.67 -1.35
C VAL A 87 -27.26 0.09 -2.25
N TYR A 88 -27.71 0.65 -3.37
CA TYR A 88 -26.88 1.47 -4.26
C TYR A 88 -26.22 2.64 -3.51
N GLN A 89 -27.00 3.38 -2.71
CA GLN A 89 -26.49 4.53 -1.95
C GLN A 89 -25.45 4.10 -0.91
N SER A 90 -25.73 3.02 -0.17
CA SER A 90 -24.81 2.48 0.83
C SER A 90 -23.47 2.05 0.21
N TRP A 91 -23.52 1.27 -0.87
CA TRP A 91 -22.31 0.80 -1.56
C TRP A 91 -21.54 1.94 -2.22
N SER A 92 -22.23 2.88 -2.88
CA SER A 92 -21.59 4.06 -3.46
C SER A 92 -20.82 4.85 -2.39
N LYS A 93 -21.43 5.07 -1.22
CA LYS A 93 -20.80 5.77 -0.10
C LYS A 93 -19.63 4.97 0.50
N TYR A 94 -19.72 3.65 0.55
CA TYR A 94 -18.64 2.81 1.04
C TYR A 94 -17.42 2.82 0.10
N ILE A 95 -17.62 2.57 -1.19
CA ILE A 95 -16.54 2.53 -2.19
C ILE A 95 -15.88 3.92 -2.31
N ALA A 96 -16.64 5.01 -2.25
CA ALA A 96 -16.08 6.36 -2.21
C ALA A 96 -15.14 6.57 -1.02
N ARG A 97 -15.52 6.12 0.18
CA ARG A 97 -14.66 6.19 1.37
C ARG A 97 -13.40 5.31 1.24
N VAL A 98 -13.52 4.13 0.65
CA VAL A 98 -12.36 3.26 0.38
C VAL A 98 -11.39 3.95 -0.57
N ARG A 99 -11.89 4.50 -1.69
CA ARG A 99 -11.09 5.30 -2.63
C ARG A 99 -10.35 6.43 -1.92
N ASP A 100 -11.05 7.24 -1.13
CA ASP A 100 -10.46 8.40 -0.46
C ASP A 100 -9.36 7.99 0.53
N ARG A 101 -9.57 6.88 1.24
CA ARG A 101 -8.53 6.29 2.11
C ARG A 101 -7.32 5.82 1.30
N CYS A 102 -7.53 5.15 0.17
CA CYS A 102 -6.43 4.72 -0.70
C CYS A 102 -5.63 5.92 -1.22
N VAL A 103 -6.29 7.00 -1.66
CA VAL A 103 -5.60 8.23 -2.08
C VAL A 103 -4.77 8.82 -0.93
N ALA A 104 -5.33 8.90 0.28
CA ALA A 104 -4.61 9.39 1.44
C ALA A 104 -3.40 8.49 1.78
N LEU A 105 -3.57 7.17 1.75
CA LEU A 105 -2.48 6.22 1.99
C LEU A 105 -1.38 6.31 0.94
N GLN A 106 -1.73 6.45 -0.34
CA GLN A 106 -0.75 6.65 -1.41
C GLN A 106 0.17 7.84 -1.09
N GLY A 107 -0.42 9.01 -0.77
CA GLY A 107 0.37 10.20 -0.44
C GLY A 107 1.24 10.03 0.81
N LEU A 108 0.75 9.33 1.84
CA LEU A 108 1.53 9.03 3.04
C LEU A 108 2.72 8.10 2.75
N LEU A 109 2.53 7.08 1.91
CA LEU A 109 3.58 6.13 1.53
C LEU A 109 4.67 6.83 0.72
N GLU A 110 4.29 7.60 -0.31
CA GLU A 110 5.22 8.38 -1.13
C GLU A 110 6.02 9.39 -0.30
N LYS A 111 5.35 10.12 0.61
CA LYS A 111 6.00 11.06 1.52
C LYS A 111 6.98 10.36 2.45
N THR A 112 6.58 9.26 3.07
CA THR A 112 7.43 8.49 4.00
C THR A 112 8.70 8.00 3.31
N GLY A 113 8.56 7.42 2.11
CA GLY A 113 9.72 6.96 1.34
C GLY A 113 10.68 8.07 0.95
N ASN A 114 10.15 9.24 0.58
CA ASN A 114 10.96 10.42 0.28
C ASN A 114 11.69 10.95 1.52
N ASP A 115 10.99 11.08 2.64
CA ASP A 115 11.55 11.64 3.87
C ASP A 115 12.62 10.72 4.47
N GLN A 116 12.37 9.40 4.47
CA GLN A 116 13.36 8.41 4.89
C GLN A 116 14.62 8.50 4.02
N PHE A 117 14.47 8.54 2.69
CA PHE A 117 15.61 8.63 1.78
C PHE A 117 16.46 9.89 2.03
N LYS A 118 15.81 11.04 2.23
CA LYS A 118 16.52 12.30 2.51
C LYS A 118 17.27 12.24 3.84
N ASN A 119 16.68 11.60 4.86
CA ASN A 119 17.31 11.41 6.15
C ASN A 119 18.56 10.52 6.04
N ASP A 120 18.41 9.34 5.41
CA ASP A 120 19.52 8.39 5.21
C ASP A 120 20.66 9.01 4.40
N ASP A 121 20.34 9.84 3.39
CA ASP A 121 21.34 10.55 2.59
C ASP A 121 22.07 11.64 3.38
N ALA A 122 21.34 12.41 4.19
CA ALA A 122 21.93 13.42 5.07
C ALA A 122 22.85 12.80 6.13
N ILE A 123 22.45 11.67 6.73
CA ILE A 123 23.28 10.92 7.67
C ILE A 123 24.55 10.43 6.96
N ARG A 124 24.42 9.83 5.77
CA ARG A 124 25.58 9.36 4.99
C ARG A 124 26.53 10.51 4.66
N ALA A 125 26.02 11.65 4.24
CA ALA A 125 26.83 12.84 3.96
C ALA A 125 27.59 13.30 5.21
N ALA A 126 26.93 13.37 6.36
CA ALA A 126 27.56 13.75 7.62
C ALA A 126 28.71 12.81 8.03
N PHE A 127 28.53 11.49 7.86
CA PHE A 127 29.60 10.51 8.12
C PHE A 127 30.73 10.61 7.10
N ASN A 128 30.43 10.85 5.82
CA ASN A 128 31.46 11.06 4.81
C ASN A 128 32.29 12.31 5.10
N ASP A 129 31.66 13.40 5.53
CA ASP A 129 32.35 14.63 5.90
C ASP A 129 33.20 14.44 7.16
N LEU A 130 32.72 13.67 8.14
CA LEU A 130 33.51 13.26 9.29
C LEU A 130 34.74 12.46 8.87
N ALA A 131 34.58 11.46 8.00
CA ALA A 131 35.67 10.63 7.51
C ALA A 131 36.74 11.45 6.79
N LYS A 132 36.34 12.40 5.92
CA LYS A 132 37.26 13.33 5.26
C LYS A 132 38.00 14.23 6.26
N LYS A 133 37.31 14.71 7.29
CA LYS A 133 37.89 15.60 8.30
C LYS A 133 39.00 14.92 9.12
N TYR A 134 38.93 13.61 9.28
CA TYR A 134 39.89 12.80 10.05
C TYR A 134 40.67 11.82 9.17
N GLU A 135 40.77 12.09 7.86
CA GLU A 135 41.51 11.24 6.90
C GLU A 135 43.00 11.14 7.23
N ASP A 136 43.55 12.20 7.81
CA ASP A 136 44.92 12.37 8.28
C ASP A 136 45.16 11.81 9.70
N THR A 137 44.10 11.35 10.37
CA THR A 137 44.21 10.77 11.70
C THR A 137 44.66 9.33 11.55
N ASP A 138 45.98 9.12 11.64
CA ASP A 138 46.59 7.80 11.59
C ASP A 138 45.85 6.86 12.56
N SER A 139 45.43 5.69 12.08
CA SER A 139 44.82 4.67 12.93
C SER A 139 45.92 4.16 13.84
N GLY A 140 46.15 4.88 14.95
CA GLY A 140 47.24 4.69 15.91
C GLY A 140 47.18 3.33 16.59
N GLY A 141 47.36 2.27 15.81
CA GLY A 141 47.68 0.94 16.26
C GLY A 141 49.11 1.01 16.75
N HIS A 142 49.25 1.29 18.05
CA HIS A 142 50.47 1.15 18.81
C HIS A 142 51.26 -0.06 18.31
N ASP A 143 52.41 0.22 17.68
CA ASP A 143 53.44 -0.76 17.41
C ASP A 143 53.87 -1.37 18.75
N ARG A 144 53.24 -2.50 19.12
CA ARG A 144 53.69 -3.35 20.23
C ARG A 144 54.87 -4.19 19.77
N ARG A 145 55.96 -3.53 19.41
CA ARG A 145 57.30 -4.15 19.27
C ARG A 145 58.38 -3.21 19.77
N ALA A 146 58.47 -3.05 21.09
CA ALA A 146 59.74 -2.72 21.74
C ALA A 146 59.68 -3.05 23.24
N ARG A 147 59.93 -4.31 23.60
CA ARG A 147 60.90 -4.76 24.61
C ARG A 147 60.76 -6.25 24.89
#